data_AF-A0A7K1J484-F1
#
_entry.id   AF-A0A7K1J484-F1
#
_cell.length_a   1.000
_cell.length_b   1.000
_cell.length_c   1.000
_cell.angle_alpha   90.00
_cell.angle_beta   90.00
_cell.angle_gamma   90.00
#
_symmetry.space_group_name_H-M   'P 1'
#
loop_
_entity.id
_entity.type
_entity.pdbx_description
1 polymer ?
#
loop_
_entity_poly.entity_id
_entity_poly.type
_entity_poly.pdbx_seq_one_letter_code
_entity_poly.pdbx_strand_id
1 'polypeptide(L)'
;MCGTPQAVEDKRRGVFSYEALRSRLASGRFSGDGRHDMAAPLIYLEPLSAEEMTVLVGKLAQMHASLFQYEQTLTDEDLAKFIQIEYGRIGADHTITPREVIRDFIELLDILQQHPNMSVSGLLGSQEFTYAQSDVVSNKTTEEFAEFTI
;
A
#
# COMPACT_ATOMS: atom_id res chain seq x y z
N MET A 1 6.22 14.28 1.03
CA MET A 1 7.34 14.06 1.98
C MET A 1 6.70 13.94 3.36
N CYS A 2 6.77 12.77 3.97
CA CYS A 2 6.23 12.50 5.30
C CYS A 2 7.40 12.20 6.24
N GLY A 3 7.24 12.41 7.56
CA GLY A 3 8.28 12.04 8.53
C GLY A 3 8.55 10.53 8.51
N THR A 4 9.81 10.15 8.75
CA THR A 4 10.15 8.73 8.94
C THR A 4 9.76 8.28 10.34
N PRO A 5 9.65 6.97 10.62
CA PRO A 5 9.47 6.49 11.99
C PRO A 5 10.54 7.05 12.95
N GLN A 6 11.79 7.23 12.47
CA GLN A 6 12.85 7.85 13.28
C GLN A 6 12.56 9.32 13.63
N ALA A 7 11.86 10.07 12.77
CA ALA A 7 11.50 11.46 13.07
C ALA A 7 10.62 11.57 14.33
N VAL A 8 9.84 10.52 14.63
CA VAL A 8 9.00 10.44 15.84
C VAL A 8 9.76 9.75 16.97
N GLU A 9 10.27 8.54 16.73
CA GLU A 9 10.71 7.61 17.77
C GLU A 9 12.14 7.83 18.29
N ASP A 10 13.00 8.52 17.52
CA ASP A 10 14.39 8.74 17.93
C ASP A 10 14.45 9.56 19.23
N LYS A 11 14.98 8.94 20.29
CA LYS A 11 15.06 9.54 21.63
C LYS A 11 16.11 10.66 21.76
N ARG A 12 16.94 10.88 20.74
CA ARG A 12 18.00 11.90 20.72
C ARG A 12 17.66 13.04 19.76
N ARG A 13 17.03 12.73 18.62
CA ARG A 13 16.80 13.68 17.51
C ARG A 13 15.34 13.77 17.05
N GLY A 14 14.49 12.80 17.44
CA GLY A 14 13.08 12.77 17.08
C GLY A 14 12.19 13.45 18.12
N VAL A 15 10.87 13.44 17.89
CA VAL A 15 9.87 14.02 18.82
C VAL A 15 9.98 13.41 20.23
N PHE A 16 10.34 12.13 20.32
CA PHE A 16 10.52 11.43 21.59
C PHE A 16 11.76 11.86 22.39
N SER A 17 12.61 12.73 21.84
CA SER A 17 13.70 13.37 22.59
C SER A 17 13.21 14.27 23.73
N TYR A 18 12.00 14.82 23.61
CA TYR A 18 11.39 15.60 24.68
C TYR A 18 10.46 14.73 25.52
N GLU A 19 10.83 14.52 26.79
CA GLU A 19 10.19 13.53 27.67
C GLU A 19 8.67 13.77 27.85
N ALA A 20 8.24 15.03 27.99
CA ALA A 20 6.82 15.34 28.19
C ALA A 20 5.96 15.13 26.92
N LEU A 21 6.57 15.15 25.73
CA LEU A 21 5.88 14.74 24.49
C LEU A 21 5.89 13.22 24.37
N ARG A 22 7.03 12.58 24.65
CA ARG A 22 7.14 11.12 24.66
C ARG A 22 6.11 10.48 25.59
N SER A 23 5.91 11.00 26.80
CA SER A 23 4.95 10.42 27.76
C SER A 23 3.50 10.52 27.32
N ARG A 24 3.15 11.48 26.47
CA ARG A 24 1.81 11.65 25.89
C ARG A 24 1.60 10.85 24.61
N LEU A 25 2.65 10.70 23.79
CA LEU A 25 2.59 10.06 22.47
C LEU A 25 2.91 8.57 22.51
N ALA A 26 3.61 8.09 23.55
CA ALA A 26 3.88 6.67 23.71
C ALA A 26 2.58 5.89 23.89
N SER A 27 2.54 4.70 23.31
CA SER A 27 1.44 3.75 23.49
C SER A 27 1.28 3.39 24.97
N GLY A 28 0.03 3.19 25.39
CA GLY A 28 -0.31 2.80 26.74
C GLY A 28 0.24 1.41 27.08
N ARG A 29 0.36 1.12 28.38
CA ARG A 29 0.85 -0.19 28.88
C ARG A 29 0.02 -1.41 28.45
N PHE A 30 -1.21 -1.17 27.98
CA PHE A 30 -2.15 -2.21 27.59
C PHE A 30 -2.24 -2.40 26.07
N SER A 31 -1.54 -1.58 25.28
CA SER A 31 -1.46 -1.74 23.84
C SER A 31 -0.48 -2.88 23.52
N GLY A 32 -0.96 -3.94 22.86
CA GLY A 32 -0.19 -5.15 22.56
C GLY A 32 -1.10 -6.35 22.26
N ASP A 33 -0.56 -7.39 21.62
CA ASP A 33 -1.27 -8.63 21.25
C ASP A 33 -2.60 -8.38 20.50
N GLY A 34 -2.55 -7.62 19.40
CA GLY A 34 -3.72 -7.30 18.57
C GLY A 34 -4.70 -6.29 19.18
N ARG A 35 -4.40 -5.75 20.37
CA ARG A 35 -5.18 -4.66 21.00
C ARG A 35 -4.54 -3.33 20.65
N HIS A 36 -5.14 -2.65 19.67
CA HIS A 36 -4.74 -1.30 19.26
C HIS A 36 -5.67 -0.27 19.90
N ASP A 37 -5.08 0.71 20.58
CA ASP A 37 -5.83 1.86 21.07
C ASP A 37 -5.98 2.87 19.93
N MET A 38 -7.09 2.77 19.19
CA MET A 38 -7.38 3.65 18.06
C MET A 38 -7.75 5.09 18.49
N ALA A 39 -7.93 5.33 19.79
CA ALA A 39 -8.13 6.66 20.35
C ALA A 39 -6.82 7.30 20.86
N ALA A 40 -5.70 6.58 20.76
CA ALA A 40 -4.39 7.10 21.11
C ALA A 40 -3.95 8.21 20.13
N PRO A 41 -3.13 9.17 20.59
CA PRO A 41 -2.63 10.25 19.74
C PRO A 41 -1.65 9.77 18.65
N LEU A 42 -1.11 8.56 18.78
CA LEU A 42 -0.24 7.94 17.81
C LEU A 42 -0.78 6.55 17.45
N ILE A 43 -1.08 6.34 16.16
CA ILE A 43 -1.56 5.07 15.62
C ILE A 43 -0.43 4.46 14.78
N TYR A 44 0.00 3.26 15.15
CA TYR A 44 0.94 2.48 14.37
C TYR A 44 0.19 1.71 13.29
N LEU A 45 0.60 1.88 12.04
CA LEU A 45 0.03 1.17 10.90
C LEU A 45 0.93 -0.02 10.58
N GLU A 46 0.34 -1.21 10.60
CA GLU A 46 0.99 -2.41 10.10
C GLU A 46 0.84 -2.46 8.57
N PRO A 47 1.84 -2.98 7.85
CA PRO A 47 1.71 -3.20 6.41
C PRO A 47 0.61 -4.23 6.15
N LEU A 48 -0.19 -3.99 5.11
CA LEU A 48 -1.24 -4.93 4.69
C LEU A 48 -0.61 -6.24 4.20
N SER A 49 -1.15 -7.35 4.67
CA SER A 49 -0.90 -8.68 4.12
C SER A 49 -1.53 -8.85 2.73
N ALA A 50 -1.09 -9.86 1.97
CA ALA A 50 -1.71 -10.18 0.67
C ALA A 50 -3.20 -10.53 0.81
N GLU A 51 -3.60 -11.16 1.90
CA GLU A 51 -5.00 -11.47 2.21
C GLU A 51 -5.81 -10.19 2.46
N GLU A 52 -5.29 -9.28 3.27
CA GLU A 52 -5.94 -7.98 3.51
C GLU A 52 -5.99 -7.12 2.25
N MET A 53 -4.96 -7.18 1.40
CA MET A 53 -4.97 -6.53 0.09
C MET A 53 -6.06 -7.12 -0.83
N THR A 54 -6.30 -8.42 -0.79
CA THR A 54 -7.39 -9.07 -1.55
C THR A 54 -8.75 -8.55 -1.09
N VAL A 55 -8.95 -8.42 0.22
CA VAL A 55 -10.18 -7.82 0.78
C VAL A 55 -10.30 -6.34 0.38
N LEU A 56 -9.20 -5.60 0.38
CA LEU A 56 -9.17 -4.19 -0.02
C LEU A 56 -9.61 -4.01 -1.48
N VAL A 57 -9.05 -4.77 -2.42
CA VAL A 57 -9.43 -4.67 -3.84
C VAL A 57 -10.88 -5.09 -4.07
N GLY A 58 -11.40 -6.07 -3.33
CA GLY A 58 -12.84 -6.39 -3.36
C GLY A 58 -13.72 -5.21 -2.94
N LYS A 59 -13.36 -4.51 -1.85
CA LYS A 59 -14.07 -3.29 -1.44
C LYS A 59 -13.93 -2.16 -2.46
N LEU A 60 -12.76 -2.02 -3.09
CA LEU A 60 -12.55 -1.04 -4.16
C LEU A 60 -13.44 -1.32 -5.37
N ALA A 61 -13.57 -2.59 -5.79
CA ALA A 61 -14.45 -2.98 -6.88
C ALA A 61 -15.91 -2.61 -6.60
N GLN A 62 -16.38 -2.83 -5.37
CA GLN A 62 -17.72 -2.45 -4.94
C GLN A 62 -17.92 -0.93 -4.94
N MET A 63 -16.95 -0.17 -4.41
CA MET A 63 -17.01 1.30 -4.42
C MET A 63 -17.00 1.87 -5.84
N HIS A 64 -16.20 1.29 -6.73
CA HIS A 64 -16.10 1.68 -8.13
C HIS A 64 -17.43 1.41 -8.87
N ALA A 65 -17.97 0.18 -8.73
CA ALA A 65 -19.28 -0.19 -9.24
C ALA A 65 -20.40 0.73 -8.73
N SER A 66 -20.40 1.06 -7.43
CA SER A 66 -21.37 1.98 -6.83
C SER A 66 -21.22 3.41 -7.35
N LEU A 67 -20.01 3.89 -7.60
CA LEU A 67 -19.76 5.24 -8.09
C LEU A 67 -20.22 5.40 -9.54
N PHE A 68 -19.95 4.41 -10.39
CA PHE A 68 -20.25 4.44 -11.82
C PHE A 68 -21.55 3.73 -12.21
N GLN A 69 -22.29 3.19 -11.24
CA GLN A 69 -23.62 2.61 -11.39
C GLN A 69 -23.66 1.43 -12.38
N TYR A 70 -22.68 0.52 -12.27
CA TYR A 70 -22.67 -0.74 -13.02
C TYR A 70 -22.60 -1.95 -12.08
N GLU A 71 -22.95 -3.13 -12.57
CA GLU A 71 -22.86 -4.38 -11.81
C GLU A 71 -21.42 -4.90 -11.80
N GLN A 72 -20.88 -5.19 -10.61
CA GLN A 72 -19.53 -5.75 -10.48
C GLN A 72 -19.48 -7.12 -11.17
N THR A 73 -18.55 -7.28 -12.11
CA THR A 73 -18.37 -8.54 -12.87
C THR A 73 -17.22 -9.41 -12.37
N LEU A 74 -16.31 -8.85 -11.55
CA LEU A 74 -15.16 -9.56 -10.99
C LEU A 74 -15.57 -10.55 -9.91
N THR A 75 -15.08 -11.79 -10.02
CA THR A 75 -15.25 -12.83 -9.01
C THR A 75 -14.14 -12.81 -7.96
N ASP A 76 -14.34 -13.46 -6.82
CA ASP A 76 -13.30 -13.60 -5.77
C ASP A 76 -12.03 -14.28 -6.32
N GLU A 77 -12.17 -15.20 -7.26
CA GLU A 77 -11.02 -15.84 -7.93
C GLU A 77 -10.23 -14.85 -8.78
N ASP A 78 -10.90 -13.90 -9.44
CA ASP A 78 -10.23 -12.89 -10.26
C ASP A 78 -9.46 -11.89 -9.39
N LEU A 79 -10.03 -11.50 -8.25
CA LEU A 79 -9.37 -10.65 -7.25
C LEU A 79 -8.12 -11.34 -6.68
N ALA A 80 -8.22 -12.62 -6.32
CA ALA A 80 -7.10 -13.39 -5.81
C ALA A 80 -5.99 -13.55 -6.88
N LYS A 81 -6.36 -13.83 -8.14
CA LYS A 81 -5.41 -13.91 -9.25
C LYS A 81 -4.71 -12.58 -9.48
N PHE A 82 -5.42 -11.46 -9.44
CA PHE A 82 -4.84 -10.13 -9.58
C PHE A 82 -3.76 -9.89 -8.51
N ILE A 83 -4.07 -10.14 -7.23
CA ILE A 83 -3.09 -9.99 -6.14
C ILE A 83 -1.90 -10.95 -6.29
N GLN A 84 -2.15 -12.19 -6.71
CA GLN A 84 -1.08 -13.16 -6.94
C GLN A 84 -0.13 -12.71 -8.07
N ILE A 85 -0.66 -12.12 -9.14
CA ILE A 85 0.12 -11.57 -10.25
C ILE A 85 0.97 -10.39 -9.75
N GLU A 86 0.37 -9.47 -9.01
CA GLU A 86 1.08 -8.31 -8.47
C GLU A 86 2.23 -8.74 -7.54
N TYR A 87 1.95 -9.58 -6.55
CA TYR A 87 2.95 -10.05 -5.59
C TYR A 87 3.95 -11.07 -6.16
N GLY A 88 3.62 -11.72 -7.28
CA GLY A 88 4.50 -12.69 -7.96
C GLY A 88 5.59 -12.06 -8.83
N ARG A 89 5.62 -10.74 -8.97
CA ARG A 89 6.59 -10.02 -9.82
C ARG A 89 8.02 -10.17 -9.26
N ILE A 90 8.96 -10.67 -10.08
CA ILE A 90 10.37 -10.85 -9.69
C ILE A 90 10.95 -9.50 -9.25
N GLY A 91 11.37 -9.40 -7.98
CA GLY A 91 11.79 -8.15 -7.32
C GLY A 91 10.80 -7.59 -6.29
N ALA A 92 9.64 -8.23 -6.13
CA ALA A 92 8.62 -7.90 -5.11
C ALA A 92 9.10 -8.06 -3.66
N ASP A 93 10.22 -8.77 -3.44
CA ASP A 93 10.86 -8.90 -2.12
C ASP A 93 11.28 -7.55 -1.52
N HIS A 94 11.31 -6.46 -2.31
CA HIS A 94 11.77 -5.18 -1.80
C HIS A 94 10.77 -4.04 -1.70
N THR A 95 9.80 -3.79 -2.58
CA THR A 95 8.79 -2.72 -2.29
C THR A 95 7.57 -2.70 -3.22
N ILE A 96 6.72 -3.73 -3.27
CA ILE A 96 5.35 -3.48 -3.79
C ILE A 96 4.59 -2.70 -2.73
N THR A 97 4.19 -1.48 -3.08
CA THR A 97 3.44 -0.62 -2.17
C THR A 97 1.94 -0.78 -2.40
N PRO A 98 1.11 -0.71 -1.34
CA PRO A 98 -0.35 -0.71 -1.51
C PRO A 98 -0.86 0.34 -2.51
N ARG A 99 -0.15 1.47 -2.64
CA ARG A 99 -0.47 2.53 -3.61
C ARG A 99 -0.43 2.02 -5.05
N GLU A 100 0.59 1.26 -5.41
CA GLU A 100 0.76 0.73 -6.78
C GLU A 100 -0.34 -0.27 -7.09
N VAL A 101 -0.55 -1.23 -6.20
CA VAL A 101 -1.61 -2.24 -6.34
C VAL A 101 -2.98 -1.58 -6.50
N ILE A 102 -3.28 -0.54 -5.71
CA ILE A 102 -4.55 0.20 -5.82
C ILE A 102 -4.65 0.92 -7.18
N ARG A 103 -3.59 1.57 -7.64
CA ARG A 103 -3.58 2.27 -8.94
C ARG A 103 -3.88 1.30 -10.07
N ASP A 104 -3.09 0.23 -10.13
CA ASP A 104 -3.16 -0.79 -11.17
C ASP A 104 -4.55 -1.44 -11.17
N PHE A 105 -5.10 -1.71 -9.98
CA PHE A 105 -6.45 -2.24 -9.85
C PHE A 105 -7.55 -1.29 -10.33
N ILE A 106 -7.44 0.01 -10.06
CA ILE A 106 -8.41 0.99 -10.57
C ILE A 106 -8.31 1.10 -12.10
N GLU A 107 -7.10 1.07 -12.66
CA GLU A 107 -6.90 1.06 -14.12
C GLU A 107 -7.52 -0.18 -14.77
N LEU A 108 -7.36 -1.35 -14.16
CA LEU A 108 -8.06 -2.58 -14.56
C LEU A 108 -9.58 -2.38 -14.61
N LEU A 109 -10.16 -1.80 -13.57
CA LEU A 109 -11.61 -1.56 -13.48
C LEU A 109 -12.09 -0.57 -14.53
N ASP A 110 -11.36 0.52 -14.73
CA ASP A 110 -11.67 1.54 -15.74
C ASP A 110 -11.71 0.93 -17.15
N ILE A 111 -10.72 0.09 -17.49
CA ILE A 111 -10.65 -0.59 -18.79
C ILE A 111 -11.82 -1.55 -18.97
N LEU A 112 -12.12 -2.38 -17.96
CA LEU A 112 -13.24 -3.33 -18.01
C LEU A 112 -14.58 -2.61 -18.15
N GLN A 113 -14.75 -1.48 -17.48
CA GLN A 113 -15.96 -0.67 -17.59
C GLN A 113 -16.10 -0.04 -19.00
N GLN A 114 -15.00 0.46 -19.56
CA GLN A 114 -15.00 1.07 -20.91
C GLN A 114 -15.16 0.04 -22.03
N HIS A 115 -14.74 -1.21 -21.80
CA HIS A 115 -14.78 -2.30 -22.78
C HIS A 115 -15.55 -3.53 -22.27
N PRO A 116 -16.90 -3.50 -22.25
CA PRO A 116 -17.73 -4.57 -21.68
C PRO A 116 -17.59 -5.95 -22.35
N ASN A 117 -17.11 -5.98 -23.61
CA ASN A 117 -16.89 -7.21 -24.37
C ASN A 117 -15.57 -7.91 -24.00
N MET A 118 -14.73 -7.28 -23.19
CA MET A 118 -13.42 -7.82 -22.85
C MET A 118 -13.52 -8.75 -21.65
N SER A 119 -12.93 -9.94 -21.78
CA SER A 119 -12.93 -10.91 -20.67
C SER A 119 -11.87 -10.54 -19.63
N VAL A 120 -12.25 -10.53 -18.35
CA VAL A 120 -11.35 -10.38 -17.20
C VAL A 120 -10.15 -11.32 -17.29
N SER A 121 -10.40 -12.60 -17.55
CA SER A 121 -9.36 -13.63 -17.67
C SER A 121 -8.37 -13.35 -18.80
N GLY A 122 -8.84 -12.71 -19.88
CA GLY A 122 -8.00 -12.34 -21.02
C GLY A 122 -7.09 -11.16 -20.71
N LEU A 123 -7.54 -10.22 -19.86
CA LEU A 123 -6.74 -9.06 -19.44
C LEU A 123 -5.70 -9.43 -18.39
N LEU A 124 -6.08 -10.24 -17.40
CA LEU A 124 -5.15 -10.72 -16.37
C LEU A 124 -4.11 -11.72 -16.91
N GLY A 125 -4.43 -12.41 -18.02
CA GLY A 125 -3.54 -13.39 -18.65
C GLY A 125 -2.69 -12.86 -19.81
N SER A 126 -2.89 -11.62 -20.26
CA SER A 126 -2.14 -11.05 -21.38
C SER A 126 -0.80 -10.48 -20.92
N GLN A 127 0.26 -10.69 -21.73
CA GLN A 127 1.57 -10.05 -21.52
C GLN A 127 1.53 -8.52 -21.76
N GLU A 128 0.43 -8.01 -22.36
CA GLU A 128 0.19 -6.58 -22.56
C GLU A 128 -0.10 -5.83 -21.26
N PHE A 129 -0.40 -6.56 -20.19
CA PHE A 129 -0.51 -6.03 -18.84
C PHE A 129 0.88 -5.76 -18.24
N THR A 130 1.66 -4.95 -18.94
CA THR A 130 2.94 -4.44 -18.46
C THR A 130 2.65 -3.16 -17.67
N TYR A 131 2.29 -3.31 -16.40
CA TYR A 131 2.03 -2.17 -15.53
C TYR A 131 3.28 -1.31 -15.29
N ALA A 132 3.02 -0.05 -14.97
CA ALA A 132 4.02 0.97 -14.77
C ALA A 132 5.12 0.50 -13.81
N GLN A 133 6.37 0.51 -14.28
CA GLN A 133 7.52 0.43 -13.39
C GLN A 133 7.50 1.66 -12.49
N SER A 134 7.50 1.46 -11.17
CA SER A 134 7.53 2.57 -10.24
C SER A 134 8.92 3.21 -10.22
N ASP A 135 8.99 4.49 -10.62
CA ASP A 135 10.19 5.33 -10.51
C ASP A 135 10.64 5.57 -9.05
N VAL A 136 9.85 5.16 -8.07
CA VAL A 136 10.07 5.40 -6.64
C VAL A 136 11.25 4.59 -6.07
N VAL A 137 11.71 3.56 -6.79
CA VAL A 137 12.88 2.75 -6.40
C VAL A 137 14.00 2.83 -7.43
N SER A 138 14.20 4.00 -8.06
CA SER A 138 15.56 4.30 -8.54
C SER A 138 16.42 4.57 -7.31
N ASN A 139 17.04 3.53 -6.76
CA ASN A 139 18.15 3.65 -5.82
C ASN A 139 19.40 4.21 -6.54
N LYS A 140 19.24 5.30 -7.31
CA LYS A 140 20.32 6.25 -7.52
C LYS A 140 20.41 7.06 -6.24
N THR A 141 20.98 6.44 -5.21
CA THR A 141 21.67 7.23 -4.19
C THR A 141 22.72 8.02 -4.95
N THR A 142 22.44 9.27 -5.29
CA THR A 142 23.48 10.19 -5.74
C THR A 142 24.46 10.27 -4.56
N GLU A 143 25.68 9.78 -4.76
CA GLU A 143 26.77 9.76 -3.75
C GLU A 143 27.15 11.16 -3.22
N GLU A 144 26.41 12.22 -3.58
CA GLU A 144 26.70 13.62 -3.24
C GLU A 144 26.43 14.02 -1.77
N PHE A 145 25.79 13.17 -0.95
CA PHE A 145 25.45 13.54 0.43
C PHE A 145 26.35 12.90 1.51
N ALA A 146 27.49 12.30 1.13
CA ALA A 146 28.26 11.46 2.04
C ALA A 146 29.25 12.18 2.98
N GLU A 147 29.58 13.47 2.83
CA GLU A 147 30.59 14.10 3.71
C GLU A 147 30.21 15.51 4.16
N PHE A 148 29.85 15.65 5.45
CA PHE A 148 30.02 16.92 6.16
C PHE A 148 31.38 16.88 6.86
N THR A 149 32.32 17.70 6.40
CA THR A 149 33.55 17.96 7.14
C THR A 149 33.24 18.87 8.33
N ILE A 150 33.78 18.53 9.50
CA ILE A 150 33.60 19.22 10.80
C ILE A 150 34.19 20.63 10.76
#